data_AF-A0AAW9B2R6-F1
#
_entry.id   AF-A0AAW9B2R6-F1
#
_cell.length_a   1.000
_cell.length_b   1.000
_cell.length_c   1.000
_cell.angle_alpha   90.00
_cell.angle_beta   90.00
_cell.angle_gamma   90.00
#
_symmetry.space_group_name_H-M   'P 1'
#
loop_
_entity.id
_entity.type
_entity.pdbx_description
1 polymer ?
#
loop_
_entity_poly.entity_id
_entity_poly.type
_entity_poly.pdbx_seq_one_letter_code
_entity_poly.pdbx_strand_id
1 'polypeptide(L)'
;MGDVKAKKPMVTDIFVEGAKKGWVIATTSTVPNVLMAFVIIKALQITGALDLMGTVFSPIMAVFGLPGEAAAVLIGAWMSMGGAVGVVITLFDQGILNGTHIAILAPAIYLMGSQVQYMGRIMGPIGTEGRYIPVMIAISVLNAFGAMLVMNLFV
;
A
#
# COMPACT_ATOMS: atom_id res chain seq x y z
N MET A 1 -32.22 -36.85 6.16
CA MET A 1 -31.33 -36.53 5.03
C MET A 1 -29.93 -36.47 5.58
N GLY A 2 -29.06 -37.35 5.10
CA GLY A 2 -27.75 -37.63 5.70
C GLY A 2 -26.77 -36.48 5.54
N ASP A 3 -25.90 -36.33 6.54
CA ASP A 3 -24.70 -35.51 6.49
C ASP A 3 -23.86 -35.85 5.25
N VAL A 4 -23.89 -34.96 4.26
CA VAL A 4 -22.92 -34.98 3.17
C VAL A 4 -21.58 -34.58 3.78
N LYS A 5 -20.77 -35.57 4.18
CA LYS A 5 -19.35 -35.35 4.51
C LYS A 5 -18.70 -34.73 3.28
N ALA A 6 -18.47 -33.42 3.31
CA ALA A 6 -17.68 -32.73 2.31
C ALA A 6 -16.33 -33.45 2.18
N LYS A 7 -16.10 -34.06 1.02
CA LYS A 7 -14.84 -34.74 0.71
C LYS A 7 -13.74 -33.68 0.83
N LYS A 8 -12.78 -33.88 1.75
CA LYS A 8 -11.68 -32.92 1.93
C LYS A 8 -11.05 -32.67 0.55
N PRO A 9 -11.10 -31.42 0.04
CA PRO A 9 -10.59 -31.12 -1.30
C PRO A 9 -9.11 -31.49 -1.37
N MET A 10 -8.67 -31.98 -2.54
CA MET A 10 -7.25 -32.31 -2.67
C MET A 10 -6.42 -31.03 -2.63
N VAL A 11 -5.16 -31.15 -2.19
CA VAL A 11 -4.22 -30.01 -2.15
C VAL A 11 -4.09 -29.35 -3.53
N THR A 12 -4.15 -30.14 -4.60
CA THR A 12 -4.15 -29.64 -5.99
C THR A 12 -5.39 -28.82 -6.34
N ASP A 13 -6.57 -29.22 -5.86
CA ASP A 13 -7.82 -28.50 -6.12
C ASP A 13 -7.81 -27.15 -5.40
N ILE A 14 -7.34 -27.13 -4.15
CA ILE A 14 -7.14 -25.90 -3.37
C ILE A 14 -6.15 -24.97 -4.08
N PHE A 15 -5.04 -25.51 -4.60
CA PHE A 15 -4.04 -24.74 -5.34
C PHE A 15 -4.64 -24.11 -6.61
N VAL A 16 -5.31 -24.90 -7.45
CA VAL A 16 -5.91 -24.42 -8.70
C VAL A 16 -7.00 -23.39 -8.43
N GLU A 17 -7.82 -23.61 -7.41
CA GLU A 17 -8.87 -22.66 -7.04
C GLU A 17 -8.28 -21.35 -6.49
N GLY A 18 -7.21 -21.44 -5.69
CA GLY A 18 -6.43 -20.29 -5.26
C GLY A 18 -5.85 -19.51 -6.44
N ALA A 19 -5.28 -20.19 -7.45
CA ALA A 19 -4.76 -19.56 -8.65
C ALA A 19 -5.85 -18.84 -9.47
N LYS A 20 -7.03 -19.46 -9.62
CA LYS A 20 -8.18 -18.83 -10.30
C LYS A 20 -8.65 -17.57 -9.55
N LYS A 21 -8.78 -17.65 -8.22
CA LYS A 21 -9.12 -16.49 -7.38
C LYS A 21 -8.08 -15.39 -7.50
N GLY A 22 -6.79 -15.75 -7.45
CA GLY A 22 -5.68 -14.82 -7.64
C GLY A 22 -5.72 -14.11 -9.00
N TRP A 23 -5.99 -14.85 -10.09
CA TRP A 23 -6.15 -14.27 -11.43
C TRP A 23 -7.29 -13.25 -11.52
N VAL A 24 -8.44 -13.58 -10.92
CA VAL A 24 -9.59 -12.65 -10.86
C VAL A 24 -9.20 -11.40 -10.08
N ILE A 25 -8.55 -11.52 -8.92
CA ILE A 25 -8.10 -10.35 -8.13
C ILE A 25 -7.11 -9.50 -8.94
N ALA A 26 -6.15 -10.13 -9.60
CA ALA A 26 -5.15 -9.44 -10.39
C ALA A 26 -5.78 -8.62 -11.53
N THR A 27 -6.68 -9.22 -12.30
CA THR A 27 -7.29 -8.61 -13.49
C THR A 27 -8.39 -7.60 -13.17
N THR A 28 -9.18 -7.83 -12.13
CA THR A 28 -10.34 -6.99 -11.80
C THR A 28 -10.04 -5.92 -10.76
N SER A 29 -8.94 -6.03 -10.01
CA SER A 29 -8.60 -5.10 -8.95
C SER A 29 -7.18 -4.55 -9.07
N THR A 30 -6.15 -5.40 -9.06
CA THR A 30 -4.75 -4.95 -9.00
C THR A 30 -4.37 -4.11 -10.24
N VAL A 31 -4.59 -4.66 -11.45
CA VAL A 31 -4.21 -3.98 -12.70
C VAL A 31 -4.96 -2.64 -12.88
N PRO A 32 -6.30 -2.57 -12.76
CA PRO A 32 -7.01 -1.28 -12.88
C PRO A 32 -6.55 -0.23 -11.87
N ASN A 33 -6.29 -0.62 -10.61
CA ASN A 33 -5.85 0.30 -9.57
C ASN A 33 -4.43 0.85 -9.86
N VAL A 34 -3.52 0.00 -10.34
CA VAL A 34 -2.17 0.43 -10.73
C VAL A 34 -2.22 1.36 -11.94
N LEU A 35 -3.03 1.04 -12.96
CA LEU A 35 -3.23 1.93 -14.12
C LEU A 35 -3.80 3.29 -13.70
N MET A 36 -4.79 3.31 -12.82
CA MET A 36 -5.35 4.55 -12.29
C MET A 36 -4.29 5.36 -11.53
N ALA A 37 -3.48 4.72 -10.69
CA ALA A 37 -2.38 5.38 -10.00
C ALA A 37 -1.36 6.00 -10.98
N PHE A 38 -1.00 5.27 -12.05
CA PHE A 38 -0.11 5.80 -13.10
C PHE A 38 -0.69 7.05 -13.76
N VAL A 39 -1.98 7.03 -14.12
CA VAL A 39 -2.67 8.19 -14.72
C VAL A 39 -2.69 9.38 -13.75
N ILE A 40 -2.99 9.16 -12.48
CA ILE A 40 -3.02 10.22 -11.45
C ILE A 40 -1.63 10.81 -11.25
N ILE A 41 -0.59 9.99 -11.04
CA ILE A 41 0.78 10.47 -10.88
C ILE A 41 1.22 11.23 -12.12
N LYS A 42 0.89 10.74 -13.32
CA LYS A 42 1.21 11.46 -14.55
C LYS A 42 0.51 12.82 -14.65
N ALA A 43 -0.75 12.91 -14.22
CA ALA A 43 -1.47 14.18 -14.15
C ALA A 43 -0.84 15.14 -13.12
N LEU A 44 -0.45 14.65 -11.94
CA LEU A 44 0.23 15.44 -10.91
C LEU A 44 1.59 15.94 -11.38
N GLN A 45 2.28 15.18 -12.23
CA GLN A 45 3.54 15.61 -12.84
C GLN A 45 3.33 16.70 -13.88
N ILE A 46 2.40 16.49 -14.82
CA ILE A 46 2.11 17.48 -15.86
C ILE A 46 1.66 18.81 -15.24
N THR A 47 0.97 18.76 -14.10
CA THR A 47 0.53 19.95 -13.35
C THR A 47 1.60 20.54 -12.44
N GLY A 48 2.76 19.89 -12.25
CA GLY A 48 3.81 20.28 -11.30
C GLY A 48 3.45 20.09 -9.82
N ALA A 49 2.27 19.53 -9.53
CA ALA A 49 1.80 19.28 -8.17
C ALA A 49 2.66 18.21 -7.47
N LEU A 50 3.21 17.24 -8.22
CA LEU A 50 4.12 16.24 -7.65
C LEU A 50 5.41 16.89 -7.13
N ASP A 51 6.00 17.81 -7.89
CA ASP A 51 7.24 18.50 -7.51
C ASP A 51 7.01 19.44 -6.32
N LEU A 52 5.84 20.07 -6.25
CA LEU A 52 5.40 20.86 -5.11
C LEU A 52 5.30 19.99 -3.85
N MET A 53 4.63 18.84 -3.94
CA MET A 53 4.58 17.87 -2.83
C MET A 53 5.98 17.40 -2.45
N GLY A 54 6.84 17.12 -3.44
CA GLY A 54 8.23 16.75 -3.23
C GLY A 54 8.96 17.80 -2.40
N THR A 55 8.85 19.07 -2.77
CA THR A 55 9.50 20.18 -2.05
C THR A 55 8.98 20.33 -0.62
N VAL A 56 7.66 20.23 -0.41
CA VAL A 56 7.03 20.39 0.91
C VAL A 56 7.39 19.23 1.84
N PHE A 57 7.41 18.00 1.35
CA PHE A 57 7.67 16.81 2.16
C PHE A 57 9.14 16.41 2.21
N SER A 58 10.00 17.02 1.40
CA SER A 58 11.45 16.78 1.37
C SER A 58 12.11 16.80 2.75
N PRO A 59 11.86 17.78 3.64
CA PRO A 59 12.52 17.81 4.95
C PRO A 59 12.19 16.59 5.82
N ILE A 60 10.97 16.08 5.72
CA ILE A 60 10.52 14.90 6.49
C ILE A 60 11.07 13.63 5.86
N MET A 61 10.99 13.51 4.53
CA MET A 61 11.45 12.33 3.81
C MET A 61 12.97 12.15 3.85
N ALA A 62 13.71 13.25 3.87
CA ALA A 62 15.17 13.24 3.98
C ALA A 62 15.67 12.55 5.27
N VAL A 63 14.90 12.60 6.37
CA VAL A 63 15.22 11.88 7.62
C VAL A 63 15.31 10.36 7.38
N PHE A 64 14.55 9.85 6.43
CA PHE A 64 14.48 8.43 6.08
C PHE A 64 15.32 8.09 4.84
N GLY A 65 16.16 9.01 4.37
CA GLY A 65 16.95 8.80 3.14
C GLY A 65 16.10 8.75 1.87
N LEU A 66 14.88 9.30 1.91
CA LEU A 66 13.92 9.24 0.80
C LEU A 66 13.79 10.60 0.10
N PRO A 67 13.55 10.61 -1.23
CA PRO A 67 13.18 11.82 -1.94
C PRO A 67 11.77 12.27 -1.52
N GLY A 68 11.48 13.57 -1.63
CA GLY A 68 10.22 14.14 -1.16
C GLY A 68 8.99 13.55 -1.84
N GLU A 69 9.11 13.17 -3.11
CA GLU A 69 8.07 12.56 -3.93
C GLU A 69 7.61 11.19 -3.38
N ALA A 70 8.44 10.54 -2.55
CA ALA A 70 8.07 9.32 -1.82
C ALA A 70 6.88 9.55 -0.87
N ALA A 71 6.55 10.80 -0.52
CA ALA A 71 5.31 11.14 0.19
C ALA A 71 4.06 10.65 -0.54
N ALA A 72 4.05 10.71 -1.87
CA ALA A 72 2.93 10.21 -2.67
C ALA A 72 2.71 8.71 -2.47
N VAL A 73 3.80 7.95 -2.23
CA VAL A 73 3.73 6.51 -1.92
C VAL A 73 3.05 6.29 -0.56
N LEU A 74 3.43 7.02 0.48
CA LEU A 74 2.86 6.86 1.82
C LEU A 74 1.39 7.28 1.88
N ILE A 75 1.04 8.39 1.22
CA ILE A 75 -0.36 8.83 1.08
C ILE A 75 -1.17 7.79 0.30
N GLY A 76 -0.60 7.29 -0.80
CA GLY A 76 -1.16 6.19 -1.57
C GLY A 76 -1.39 4.95 -0.71
N ALA A 77 -0.44 4.60 0.16
CA ALA A 77 -0.50 3.41 1.00
C ALA A 77 -1.61 3.52 2.02
N TRP A 78 -1.73 4.68 2.67
CA TRP A 78 -2.78 4.96 3.64
C TRP A 78 -4.18 4.75 3.06
N MET A 79 -4.36 5.15 1.80
CA MET A 79 -5.59 4.94 1.04
C MET A 79 -5.75 3.49 0.55
N SER A 80 -4.67 2.88 0.02
CA SER A 80 -4.67 1.56 -0.61
C SER A 80 -3.25 1.01 -0.81
N MET A 81 -2.96 -0.18 -0.27
CA MET A 81 -1.69 -0.88 -0.52
C MET A 81 -1.41 -1.07 -2.02
N GLY A 82 -2.40 -1.53 -2.80
CA GLY A 82 -2.22 -1.74 -4.23
C GLY A 82 -1.97 -0.44 -4.99
N GLY A 83 -2.59 0.66 -4.54
CA GLY A 83 -2.35 2.00 -5.09
C GLY A 83 -0.91 2.46 -4.86
N ALA A 84 -0.40 2.30 -3.63
CA ALA A 84 0.99 2.62 -3.31
C ALA A 84 2.00 1.87 -4.17
N VAL A 85 1.79 0.57 -4.38
CA VAL A 85 2.68 -0.22 -5.25
C VAL A 85 2.67 0.35 -6.67
N GLY A 86 1.51 0.75 -7.20
CA GLY A 86 1.43 1.42 -8.50
C GLY A 86 2.21 2.74 -8.54
N VAL A 87 2.14 3.55 -7.49
CA VAL A 87 2.92 4.79 -7.37
C VAL A 87 4.42 4.49 -7.29
N VAL A 88 4.84 3.48 -6.51
CA VAL A 88 6.25 3.05 -6.40
C VAL A 88 6.81 2.69 -7.77
N ILE A 89 6.12 1.82 -8.51
CA ILE A 89 6.57 1.39 -9.85
C ILE A 89 6.65 2.60 -10.79
N THR A 90 5.66 3.50 -10.73
CA THR A 90 5.66 4.71 -11.57
C THR A 90 6.86 5.61 -11.28
N LEU A 91 7.14 5.90 -10.02
CA LEU A 91 8.27 6.76 -9.64
C LEU A 91 9.63 6.06 -9.86
N PHE A 92 9.67 4.73 -9.79
CA PHE A 92 10.86 3.95 -10.13
C PHE A 92 11.17 3.99 -11.63
N ASP A 93 10.17 3.78 -12.50
CA ASP A 93 10.32 3.88 -13.95
C ASP A 93 10.80 5.27 -14.40
N GLN A 94 10.48 6.30 -13.61
CA GLN A 94 10.88 7.68 -13.86
C GLN A 94 12.27 8.02 -13.31
N GLY A 95 12.94 7.09 -12.64
CA GLY A 95 14.25 7.30 -12.01
C GLY A 95 14.21 8.17 -10.76
N ILE A 96 13.02 8.50 -10.23
CA ILE A 96 12.86 9.25 -8.97
C ILE A 96 13.14 8.33 -7.79
N LEU A 97 12.65 7.09 -7.84
CA LEU A 97 12.97 6.04 -6.87
C LEU A 97 14.01 5.07 -7.42
N ASN A 98 14.82 4.52 -6.52
CA ASN A 98 15.74 3.42 -6.82
C ASN A 98 15.43 2.21 -5.91
N GLY A 99 16.17 1.11 -6.07
CA GLY A 99 15.97 -0.11 -5.28
C GLY A 99 16.09 0.10 -3.77
N THR A 100 17.01 0.97 -3.32
CA THR A 100 17.17 1.32 -1.90
C THR A 100 15.94 2.03 -1.36
N HIS A 101 15.41 3.02 -2.09
CA HIS A 101 14.19 3.72 -1.67
C HIS A 101 13.00 2.76 -1.57
N ILE A 102 12.88 1.81 -2.50
CA ILE A 102 11.83 0.79 -2.47
C ILE A 102 11.98 -0.12 -1.25
N ALA A 103 13.21 -0.54 -0.92
CA ALA A 103 13.47 -1.36 0.26
C ALA A 103 13.04 -0.67 1.56
N ILE A 104 13.28 0.64 1.66
CA ILE A 104 12.85 1.47 2.80
C ILE A 104 11.32 1.60 2.85
N LEU A 105 10.68 1.88 1.71
CA LEU A 105 9.23 2.10 1.61
C LEU A 105 8.40 0.84 1.78
N ALA A 106 8.91 -0.33 1.36
CA ALA A 106 8.17 -1.59 1.35
C ALA A 106 7.52 -1.94 2.70
N PRO A 107 8.24 -2.00 3.84
CA PRO A 107 7.60 -2.31 5.12
C PRO A 107 6.60 -1.23 5.54
N ALA A 108 6.87 0.05 5.26
CA ALA A 108 5.92 1.12 5.55
C ALA A 108 4.59 0.89 4.83
N ILE A 109 4.61 0.58 3.53
CA ILE A 109 3.39 0.34 2.73
C ILE A 109 2.51 -0.72 3.38
N TYR A 110 3.10 -1.81 3.89
CA TYR A 110 2.34 -2.90 4.51
C TYR A 110 1.93 -2.63 5.95
N LEU A 111 2.67 -1.80 6.70
CA LEU A 111 2.35 -1.47 8.09
C LEU A 111 1.24 -0.43 8.21
N MET A 112 1.20 0.58 7.33
CA MET A 112 0.15 1.63 7.32
C MET A 112 -0.84 1.50 6.15
N GLY A 113 -0.81 0.37 5.45
CA GLY A 113 -1.59 0.15 4.24
C GLY A 113 -3.11 0.08 4.46
N SER A 114 -3.89 0.65 3.54
CA SER A 114 -5.34 0.46 3.38
C SER A 114 -6.19 0.83 4.61
N GLN A 115 -5.73 1.73 5.47
CA GLN A 115 -6.41 2.03 6.74
C GLN A 115 -7.82 2.57 6.54
N VAL A 116 -7.98 3.47 5.57
CA VAL A 116 -9.29 4.04 5.22
C VAL A 116 -10.26 2.94 4.76
N GLN A 117 -9.77 1.95 4.01
CA GLN A 117 -10.58 0.81 3.58
C GLN A 117 -10.94 -0.09 4.76
N TYR A 118 -10.00 -0.32 5.69
CA TYR A 118 -10.22 -1.14 6.88
C TYR A 118 -11.20 -0.51 7.86
N MET A 119 -11.25 0.83 7.97
CA MET A 119 -12.28 1.52 8.74
C MET A 119 -13.69 1.09 8.31
N GLY A 120 -13.97 1.12 7.00
CA GLY A 120 -15.30 0.78 6.48
C GLY A 120 -15.58 -0.72 6.40
N ARG A 121 -14.58 -1.53 6.01
CA ARG A 121 -14.79 -2.97 5.71
C ARG A 121 -14.58 -3.88 6.92
N ILE A 122 -13.85 -3.43 7.94
CA ILE A 122 -13.49 -4.25 9.11
C ILE A 122 -14.02 -3.58 10.37
N MET A 123 -13.55 -2.38 10.69
CA MET A 123 -13.85 -1.73 11.98
C MET A 123 -15.33 -1.32 12.12
N GLY A 124 -15.97 -0.92 11.03
CA GLY A 124 -17.41 -0.67 11.00
C GLY A 124 -18.24 -1.92 11.34
N PRO A 125 -18.12 -3.02 10.58
CA PRO A 125 -18.87 -4.25 10.84
C PRO A 125 -18.63 -4.90 12.21
N ILE A 126 -17.41 -4.82 12.74
CA ILE A 126 -17.11 -5.35 14.09
C ILE A 126 -17.56 -4.44 15.22
N GLY A 127 -18.05 -3.22 14.92
CA GLY A 127 -18.52 -2.27 15.92
C GLY A 127 -17.40 -1.69 16.77
N THR A 128 -16.21 -1.44 16.19
CA THR A 128 -15.09 -0.82 16.91
C THR A 128 -15.53 0.53 17.48
N GLU A 129 -15.32 0.72 18.78
CA GLU A 129 -15.64 1.98 19.44
C GLU A 129 -14.81 3.13 18.84
N GLY A 130 -15.50 4.21 18.43
CA GLY A 130 -14.89 5.27 17.63
C GLY A 130 -13.66 5.94 18.26
N ARG A 131 -13.57 5.96 19.60
CA ARG A 131 -12.41 6.51 20.33
C ARG A 131 -11.10 5.76 20.06
N TYR A 132 -11.16 4.47 19.71
CA TYR A 132 -9.96 3.65 19.48
C TYR A 132 -9.48 3.71 18.02
N ILE A 133 -10.35 4.08 17.08
CA ILE A 133 -10.00 4.11 15.66
C ILE A 133 -8.82 5.05 15.37
N PRO A 134 -8.80 6.32 15.85
CA PRO A 134 -7.64 7.19 15.66
C PRO A 134 -6.36 6.64 16.29
N VAL A 135 -6.46 5.96 17.44
CA VAL A 135 -5.31 5.37 18.15
C VAL A 135 -4.72 4.23 17.34
N MET A 136 -5.56 3.33 16.82
CA MET A 136 -5.12 2.23 15.96
C MET A 136 -4.42 2.72 14.70
N ILE A 137 -4.96 3.78 14.09
CA ILE A 137 -4.36 4.43 12.91
C ILE A 137 -3.01 5.05 13.25
N ALA A 138 -2.93 5.78 14.37
CA ALA A 138 -1.69 6.42 14.79
C ALA A 138 -0.59 5.38 15.05
N ILE A 139 -0.89 4.29 15.76
CA ILE A 139 0.09 3.23 16.07
C ILE A 139 0.68 2.63 14.80
N SER A 140 -0.14 2.29 13.81
CA SER A 140 0.34 1.72 12.56
C SER A 140 1.18 2.70 11.74
N VAL A 141 0.80 3.99 11.72
CA VAL A 141 1.58 5.03 11.02
C VAL A 141 2.94 5.20 11.70
N LEU A 142 2.96 5.30 13.03
CA LEU A 142 4.21 5.38 13.80
C LEU A 142 5.10 4.16 13.56
N ASN A 143 4.53 2.95 13.53
CA ASN A 143 5.27 1.73 13.21
C ASN A 143 5.82 1.77 11.77
N ALA A 144 5.08 2.30 10.80
CA ALA A 144 5.55 2.44 9.43
C ALA A 144 6.75 3.39 9.34
N PHE A 145 6.70 4.55 9.98
CA PHE A 145 7.84 5.47 10.05
C PHE A 145 9.02 4.87 10.81
N GLY A 146 8.77 4.15 11.92
CA GLY A 146 9.80 3.41 12.63
C GLY A 146 10.50 2.36 11.76
N ALA A 147 9.72 1.61 10.97
CA ALA A 147 10.26 0.61 10.05
C ALA A 147 11.08 1.25 8.92
N MET A 148 10.66 2.40 8.37
CA MET A 148 11.47 3.12 7.38
C MET A 148 12.80 3.56 7.98
N LEU A 149 12.79 4.09 9.22
CA LEU A 149 14.02 4.51 9.89
C LEU A 149 14.97 3.32 10.09
N VAL A 150 14.44 2.19 10.54
CA VAL A 150 15.21 0.95 10.70
C VAL A 150 15.77 0.48 9.37
N MET A 151 14.98 0.44 8.29
CA MET A 151 15.46 0.03 6.97
C MET A 151 16.53 0.96 6.41
N ASN A 152 16.39 2.27 6.60
CA ASN A 152 17.37 3.25 6.17
C ASN A 152 18.73 3.10 6.90
N LEU A 153 18.77 2.44 8.05
CA LEU A 153 20.03 2.10 8.73
C LEU A 153 20.69 0.83 8.19
N PHE A 154 19.91 -0.07 7.57
CA PHE A 154 20.38 -1.36 7.09
C PHE A 154 20.78 -1.38 5.61
N VAL A 155 20.17 -0.51 4.81
CA VAL A 155 20.36 -0.43 3.35
C VAL A 155 21.18 0.80 3.00
#